data_AF-A0A2A7AWF5-F1
#
_entry.id   AF-A0A2A7AWF5-F1
#
_cell.length_a   1.000
_cell.length_b   1.000
_cell.length_c   1.000
_cell.angle_alpha   90.00
_cell.angle_beta   90.00
_cell.angle_gamma   90.00
#
_symmetry.space_group_name_H-M   'P 1'
#
loop_
_entity.id
_entity.type
_entity.pdbx_description
1 polymer ?
#
loop_
_entity_poly.entity_id
_entity_poly.type
_entity_poly.pdbx_seq_one_letter_code
_entity_poly.pdbx_strand_id
1 'polypeptide(L)'
;MNRTMLNDRIWKLYFFLPHCVYNIKKNRSKANDRFDRVKNENISIIATNCVGGEIYSILKMKFCSPFINTSMSRKDFIQMCSNLRSYMNSKFEPYKIGGGAGRF
;
A
#
# COMPACT_ATOMS: atom_id res chain seq x y z
N MET A 1 -27.41 -6.44 10.74
CA MET A 1 -26.30 -6.61 9.77
C MET A 1 -25.25 -5.56 10.09
N ASN A 2 -24.02 -5.94 10.43
CA ASN A 2 -22.96 -4.99 10.84
C ASN A 2 -22.66 -3.99 9.71
N ARG A 3 -22.54 -2.69 10.03
CA ARG A 3 -22.28 -1.61 9.04
C ARG A 3 -21.03 -1.88 8.19
N THR A 4 -20.02 -2.51 8.77
CA THR A 4 -18.80 -2.97 8.08
C THR A 4 -19.08 -4.00 7.00
N MET A 5 -19.91 -5.01 7.28
CA MET A 5 -20.28 -6.05 6.29
C MET A 5 -21.17 -5.50 5.16
N LEU A 6 -22.00 -4.49 5.47
CA LEU A 6 -22.84 -3.80 4.49
C LEU A 6 -21.99 -2.95 3.54
N ASN A 7 -21.03 -2.20 4.08
CA ASN A 7 -20.05 -1.44 3.31
C ASN A 7 -19.21 -2.36 2.42
N ASP A 8 -18.74 -3.51 2.91
CA ASP A 8 -17.97 -4.46 2.09
C ASP A 8 -18.76 -4.99 0.88
N ARG A 9 -20.05 -5.27 1.05
CA ARG A 9 -20.90 -5.74 -0.06
C ARG A 9 -21.17 -4.64 -1.07
N ILE A 10 -21.42 -3.42 -0.59
CA ILE A 10 -21.59 -2.23 -1.45
C ILE A 10 -20.28 -1.94 -2.19
N TRP A 11 -19.14 -2.05 -1.51
CA TRP A 11 -17.81 -1.79 -2.07
C TRP A 11 -17.43 -2.84 -3.12
N LYS A 12 -17.75 -4.12 -2.88
CA LYS A 12 -17.64 -5.18 -3.88
C LYS A 12 -18.47 -4.86 -5.11
N LEU A 13 -19.74 -4.47 -4.94
CA LEU A 13 -20.61 -4.09 -6.05
C LEU A 13 -20.06 -2.87 -6.82
N TYR A 14 -19.59 -1.85 -6.09
CA TYR A 14 -18.98 -0.64 -6.65
C TYR A 14 -17.78 -0.96 -7.53
N PHE A 15 -16.91 -1.89 -7.11
CA PHE A 15 -15.74 -2.30 -7.88
C PHE A 15 -16.10 -2.94 -9.24
N PHE A 16 -17.26 -3.58 -9.32
CA PHE A 16 -17.78 -4.17 -10.56
C PHE A 16 -18.57 -3.20 -11.43
N LEU A 17 -18.79 -1.96 -10.97
CA LEU A 17 -19.43 -0.96 -11.81
C LEU A 17 -18.57 -0.72 -13.06
N PRO A 18 -19.19 -0.62 -14.26
CA PRO A 18 -18.45 -0.53 -15.52
C PRO A 18 -17.43 0.61 -15.55
N HIS A 19 -17.73 1.73 -14.91
CA HIS A 19 -16.83 2.88 -14.85
C HIS A 19 -15.59 2.62 -13.96
N CYS A 20 -15.74 1.91 -12.84
CA CYS A 20 -14.62 1.49 -12.00
C CYS A 20 -13.71 0.53 -12.75
N VAL A 21 -14.30 -0.50 -13.38
CA VAL A 21 -13.56 -1.47 -14.20
C VAL A 21 -12.84 -0.77 -15.37
N TYR A 22 -13.51 0.15 -16.06
CA TYR A 22 -12.92 0.95 -17.13
C TYR A 22 -11.74 1.80 -16.61
N ASN A 23 -11.92 2.53 -15.51
CA ASN A 23 -10.86 3.36 -14.93
C ASN A 23 -9.66 2.53 -14.46
N ILE A 24 -9.88 1.37 -13.84
CA ILE A 24 -8.81 0.45 -13.44
C ILE A 24 -8.04 -0.01 -14.69
N LYS A 25 -8.74 -0.46 -15.73
CA LYS A 25 -8.09 -0.87 -17.00
C LYS A 25 -7.30 0.26 -17.65
N LYS A 26 -7.89 1.45 -17.72
CA LYS A 26 -7.26 2.66 -18.29
C LYS A 26 -6.00 3.06 -17.50
N ASN A 27 -6.08 3.10 -16.18
CA ASN A 27 -4.95 3.45 -15.32
C ASN A 27 -3.84 2.40 -15.38
N ARG A 28 -4.20 1.11 -15.44
CA ARG A 28 -3.22 0.03 -15.63
C ARG A 28 -2.49 0.12 -16.97
N SER A 29 -3.23 0.42 -18.05
CA SER A 29 -2.62 0.63 -19.37
C SER A 29 -1.62 1.79 -19.34
N LYS A 30 -2.02 2.95 -18.81
CA LYS A 30 -1.13 4.12 -18.65
C LYS A 30 0.09 3.84 -17.78
N ALA A 31 -0.07 3.09 -16.70
CA ALA A 31 1.04 2.71 -15.83
C ALA A 31 2.03 1.80 -16.56
N ASN A 32 1.54 0.83 -17.33
CA ASN A 32 2.39 -0.07 -18.13
C ASN A 32 3.11 0.65 -19.27
N ASP A 33 2.46 1.62 -19.91
CA ASP A 33 3.03 2.40 -21.01
C ASP A 33 4.19 3.31 -20.53
N ARG A 34 4.07 3.87 -19.33
CA ARG A 34 5.06 4.80 -18.76
C ARG A 34 6.17 4.12 -17.96
N PHE A 35 5.97 2.88 -17.53
CA PHE A 35 6.89 2.19 -16.63
C PHE A 35 7.75 1.18 -17.39
N ASP A 36 9.04 1.52 -17.53
CA ASP A 36 10.03 0.63 -18.14
C ASP A 36 10.40 -0.52 -17.18
N ARG A 37 9.84 -1.69 -17.44
CA ARG A 37 10.06 -2.89 -16.61
C ARG A 37 11.48 -3.46 -16.74
N VAL A 38 12.11 -3.26 -17.89
CA VAL A 38 13.47 -3.79 -18.14
C VAL A 38 14.48 -3.03 -17.31
N LYS A 39 14.32 -1.70 -17.21
CA LYS A 39 15.18 -0.87 -16.35
C LYS A 39 14.86 -0.96 -14.87
N ASN A 40 13.62 -1.28 -14.50
CA ASN A 40 13.11 -1.14 -13.13
C ASN A 40 12.65 -2.47 -12.51
N GLU A 41 13.25 -3.61 -12.85
CA GLU A 41 12.78 -4.93 -12.39
C GLU A 41 12.80 -5.14 -10.87
N ASN A 42 13.72 -4.47 -10.14
CA ASN A 42 13.99 -4.71 -8.71
C ASN A 42 13.86 -3.44 -7.84
N ILE A 43 12.85 -2.60 -8.10
CA ILE A 43 12.64 -1.38 -7.30
C ILE A 43 12.00 -1.68 -5.94
N SER A 44 12.46 -0.98 -4.90
CA SER A 44 11.85 -0.97 -3.57
C SER A 44 10.94 0.25 -3.42
N ILE A 45 9.62 0.03 -3.26
CA ILE A 45 8.66 1.11 -3.03
C ILE A 45 8.50 1.35 -1.53
N ILE A 46 8.76 2.57 -1.09
CA ILE A 46 8.54 3.01 0.29
C ILE A 46 7.23 3.80 0.33
N ALA A 47 6.27 3.35 1.12
CA ALA A 47 4.94 3.95 1.20
C ALA A 47 4.45 4.03 2.65
N THR A 48 3.60 5.03 2.92
CA THR A 48 2.96 5.24 4.24
C THR A 48 1.92 4.17 4.56
N ASN A 49 1.34 3.55 3.54
CA ASN A 49 0.27 2.57 3.67
C ASN A 49 0.29 1.51 2.56
N CYS A 50 -0.80 0.74 2.44
CA CYS A 50 -0.96 -0.35 1.48
C CYS A 50 -0.83 0.03 0.00
N VAL A 51 -0.80 1.33 -0.35
CA VAL A 51 -0.63 1.79 -1.74
C VAL A 51 0.63 1.22 -2.41
N GLY A 52 1.70 0.99 -1.63
CA GLY A 52 2.93 0.40 -2.16
C GLY A 52 2.69 -0.99 -2.77
N GLY A 53 1.93 -1.84 -2.07
CA GLY A 53 1.55 -3.17 -2.54
C GLY A 53 0.60 -3.13 -3.75
N GLU A 54 -0.31 -2.16 -3.79
CA GLU A 54 -1.20 -1.96 -4.94
C GLU A 54 -0.43 -1.58 -6.20
N ILE A 55 0.59 -0.71 -6.09
CA ILE A 55 1.44 -0.33 -7.22
C ILE A 55 2.18 -1.54 -7.77
N TYR A 56 2.82 -2.35 -6.90
CA TYR A 56 3.44 -3.62 -7.31
C TYR A 56 2.44 -4.53 -8.05
N SER A 57 1.20 -4.63 -7.56
CA SER A 57 0.14 -5.46 -8.17
C SER A 57 -0.31 -4.95 -9.55
N ILE A 58 -0.52 -3.63 -9.69
CA ILE A 58 -0.87 -2.98 -10.96
C ILE A 58 0.22 -3.27 -12.00
N LEU A 59 1.48 -3.07 -11.60
CA LEU A 59 2.68 -3.30 -12.41
C LEU A 59 3.07 -4.79 -12.51
N LYS A 60 2.36 -5.72 -11.87
CA LYS A 60 2.70 -7.17 -11.88
C LYS A 60 4.18 -7.44 -11.54
N MET A 61 4.68 -6.79 -10.50
CA MET A 61 6.06 -6.91 -10.04
C MET A 61 6.13 -7.72 -8.74
N LYS A 62 7.30 -8.30 -8.46
CA LYS A 62 7.57 -8.94 -7.16
C LYS A 62 7.69 -7.86 -6.09
N PHE A 63 7.28 -8.18 -4.86
CA PHE A 63 7.51 -7.29 -3.73
C PHE A 63 8.99 -7.30 -3.37
N CYS A 64 9.64 -6.15 -3.54
CA CYS A 64 11.04 -5.94 -3.18
C CYS A 64 11.20 -4.99 -1.99
N SER A 65 10.11 -4.72 -1.26
CA SER A 65 10.06 -3.75 -0.17
C SER A 65 9.52 -4.38 1.11
N PRO A 66 9.99 -3.99 2.30
CA PRO A 66 9.38 -4.37 3.57
C PRO A 66 8.10 -3.56 3.88
N PHE A 67 7.81 -2.51 3.11
CA PHE A 67 6.65 -1.62 3.29
C PHE A 67 5.39 -2.15 2.60
N ILE A 68 5.09 -3.43 2.82
CA ILE A 68 3.92 -4.12 2.27
C ILE A 68 2.90 -4.32 3.38
N ASN A 69 1.65 -3.98 3.10
CA ASN A 69 0.54 -4.05 4.07
C ASN A 69 0.81 -3.27 5.36
N THR A 70 1.60 -2.20 5.27
CA THR A 70 1.88 -1.30 6.39
C THR A 70 0.79 -0.23 6.49
N SER A 71 0.68 0.38 7.67
CA SER A 71 -0.03 1.63 7.90
C SER A 71 0.77 2.41 8.93
N MET A 72 1.24 3.59 8.55
CA MET A 72 2.10 4.44 9.37
C MET A 72 1.54 5.86 9.38
N SER A 73 1.66 6.54 10.52
CA SER A 73 1.31 7.96 10.59
C SER A 73 2.22 8.77 9.65
N ARG A 74 1.70 9.86 9.07
CA ARG A 74 2.51 10.73 8.21
C ARG A 74 3.75 11.26 8.92
N LYS A 75 3.64 11.55 10.22
CA LYS A 75 4.75 12.06 11.04
C LYS A 75 5.86 11.00 11.16
N ASP A 76 5.51 9.77 11.52
CA ASP A 76 6.48 8.69 11.69
C ASP A 76 7.11 8.30 10.35
N PHE A 77 6.34 8.36 9.26
CA PHE A 77 6.86 8.11 7.93
C PHE A 77 7.92 9.13 7.51
N ILE A 78 7.67 10.43 7.74
CA ILE A 78 8.67 11.47 7.44
C ILE A 78 9.92 11.27 8.31
N GLN A 79 9.75 10.98 9.59
CA GLN A 79 10.86 10.71 10.51
C GLN A 79 11.68 9.50 10.05
N MET A 80 11.01 8.42 9.66
CA MET A 80 11.65 7.21 9.15
C MET A 80 12.40 7.47 7.84
N CYS A 81 11.77 8.14 6.88
CA CYS A 81 12.41 8.47 5.59
C CYS A 81 13.64 9.38 5.78
N SER A 82 13.61 10.29 6.74
CA SER A 82 14.74 11.19 7.06
C SER A 82 15.96 10.45 7.62
N ASN A 83 15.78 9.24 8.17
CA ASN A 83 16.87 8.41 8.69
C ASN A 83 16.67 6.92 8.34
N LEU A 84 16.35 6.64 7.08
CA LEU A 84 15.90 5.32 6.64
C LEU A 84 16.88 4.20 7.02
N ARG A 85 18.18 4.41 6.81
CA ARG A 85 19.21 3.40 7.08
C ARG A 85 19.25 2.99 8.54
N SER A 86 19.10 3.94 9.46
CA SER A 86 19.05 3.62 10.90
C SER A 86 17.84 2.76 11.21
N TYR A 87 16.65 3.12 10.71
CA TYR A 87 15.43 2.35 10.96
C TYR A 87 15.46 0.95 10.34
N MET A 88 16.02 0.79 9.14
CA MET A 88 16.15 -0.53 8.49
C MET A 88 17.17 -1.44 9.20
N ASN A 89 18.14 -0.87 9.91
CA ASN A 89 19.11 -1.63 10.71
C ASN A 89 18.65 -1.89 12.15
N SER A 90 17.55 -1.24 12.58
CA SER A 90 16.98 -1.45 13.91
C SER A 90 16.27 -2.81 13.99
N LYS A 91 16.31 -3.41 15.18
CA LYS A 91 15.53 -4.61 15.47
C LYS A 91 14.04 -4.26 15.53
N PHE A 92 13.21 -5.06 14.87
CA PHE A 92 11.76 -4.94 14.97
C PHE A 92 11.30 -5.38 16.37
N GLU A 93 10.56 -4.52 17.05
CA GLU A 93 9.99 -4.81 18.36
C GLU A 93 8.46 -4.66 18.29
N PRO A 94 7.68 -5.66 18.76
CA PRO A 94 6.24 -5.57 18.81
C PRO A 94 5.79 -4.35 19.62
N TYR A 95 4.90 -3.55 19.05
CA TYR A 95 4.32 -2.42 19.77
C TYR A 95 3.49 -2.95 20.95
N LYS A 96 3.87 -2.55 22.17
CA LYS A 96 3.10 -2.87 23.37
C LYS A 96 1.93 -1.90 23.45
N ILE A 97 0.70 -2.42 23.32
CA ILE A 97 -0.52 -1.63 23.52
C ILE A 97 -0.56 -1.22 25.00
N GLY A 98 -0.13 0.00 25.31
CA GLY A 98 -0.26 0.55 26.65
C GLY A 98 -1.70 0.97 26.90
N GLY A 99 -2.52 0.10 27.52
CA GLY A 99 -3.75 0.37 28.28
C GLY A 99 -4.87 1.27 27.71
N GLY A 100 -4.66 1.99 26.61
CA GLY A 100 -5.59 2.90 25.98
C GLY A 100 -6.02 2.30 24.65
N ALA A 101 -7.32 2.25 24.43
CA ALA A 101 -7.94 1.75 23.21
C ALA A 101 -7.41 2.53 21.98
N GLY A 102 -6.36 2.00 21.35
CA GLY A 102 -5.88 2.48 20.06
C GLY A 102 -6.96 2.23 19.03
N ARG A 103 -7.61 3.30 18.55
CA ARG A 103 -8.42 3.24 17.34
C ARG A 103 -7.46 3.12 16.17
N PHE A 104 -7.51 1.98 15.49
CA PHE A 104 -7.02 1.87 14.12
C PHE A 104 -7.92 2.68 13.18
#